data_AF-A0A972K9L4-F1
#
_entry.id   AF-A0A972K9L4-F1
#
_cell.length_a   1.000
_cell.length_b   1.000
_cell.length_c   1.000
_cell.angle_alpha   90.00
_cell.angle_beta   90.00
_cell.angle_gamma   90.00
#
_symmetry.space_group_name_H-M   'P 1'
#
loop_
_entity.id
_entity.type
_entity.pdbx_description
1 polymer ?
#
loop_
_entity_poly.entity_id
_entity_poly.type
_entity_poly.pdbx_seq_one_letter_code
_entity_poly.pdbx_strand_id
1 'polypeptide(L)'
;MIQPWRSTEFDRTIGQIAWPALGALAADPLISIVDTAFVGRLGTQELAALGVSAAVFLFAFSLFNFLAYGTTPLIAHALGRGETGEAARYAGQAVALAVALGIVAMVGLRGLATEVVGLIGGGGDTVGMAAQYVTIRALALPAMLVITAGHGIFRGHGDTRTPLWITLAFNVINVVLDPLLIFGAGWGLGGAAVATVVAQNVGAVLFLVVLLRPRGSLTLVDFARPTVASIRVFLSVGGAIVVRTTSLLVVFTVATSVAARVSSAAVAGHQVVGQIWFFLGFAIDALAIAAQTMVARVRAESGIAAAKLLTFRLLWMGLVVGGAFSVMLIALRPWIAGWFTQSAAVLAEVDAVYPILIWLVPLGALVFVWDGIAIGFTSLRFIAGAMAVAMVIAVGVLMLVEPRGWGLPGVWWGIAVLVLVRAVSFVVWHVVGPLRAQGQGRVSRGEKTPGTSQQ
;
A
#
# COMPACT_ATOMS: atom_id res chain seq x y z
N MET A 1 -26.64 -21.27 -4.00
CA MET A 1 -26.03 -20.90 -2.71
C MET A 1 -24.52 -20.75 -2.95
N ILE A 2 -23.93 -19.59 -2.72
CA ILE A 2 -22.48 -19.38 -2.92
C ILE A 2 -21.75 -20.17 -1.83
N GLN A 3 -20.84 -21.08 -2.20
CA GLN A 3 -20.06 -21.90 -1.27
C GLN A 3 -18.60 -21.42 -1.26
N PRO A 4 -18.27 -20.32 -0.56
CA PRO A 4 -16.96 -19.68 -0.64
C PRO A 4 -15.80 -20.53 -0.10
N TRP A 5 -16.08 -21.57 0.69
CA TRP A 5 -15.08 -22.50 1.23
C TRP A 5 -14.59 -23.52 0.20
N ARG A 6 -15.36 -23.84 -0.84
CA ARG A 6 -14.92 -24.77 -1.89
C ARG A 6 -13.90 -24.11 -2.80
N SER A 7 -12.89 -24.87 -3.21
CA SER A 7 -11.90 -24.39 -4.17
C SER A 7 -12.59 -23.95 -5.46
N THR A 8 -12.22 -22.78 -5.96
CA THR A 8 -12.74 -22.25 -7.22
C THR A 8 -11.66 -22.25 -8.29
N GLU A 9 -12.06 -22.10 -9.56
CA GLU A 9 -11.12 -21.87 -10.66
C GLU A 9 -10.21 -20.65 -10.43
N PHE A 10 -10.64 -19.71 -9.58
CA PHE A 10 -9.89 -18.50 -9.25
C PHE A 10 -8.69 -18.73 -8.35
N ASP A 11 -8.65 -19.80 -7.55
CA ASP A 11 -7.65 -19.97 -6.47
C ASP A 11 -6.22 -19.96 -7.00
N ARG A 12 -5.99 -20.65 -8.12
CA ARG A 12 -4.69 -20.71 -8.78
C ARG A 12 -4.26 -19.32 -9.26
N THR A 13 -5.18 -18.56 -9.84
CA THR A 13 -4.92 -17.20 -10.34
C THR A 13 -4.68 -16.22 -9.18
N ILE A 14 -5.45 -16.33 -8.09
CA ILE A 14 -5.25 -15.53 -6.88
C ILE A 14 -3.84 -15.78 -6.34
N GLY A 15 -3.42 -17.04 -6.20
CA GLY A 15 -2.07 -17.39 -5.74
C GLY A 15 -0.96 -16.91 -6.68
N GLN A 16 -1.17 -17.00 -7.99
CA GLN A 16 -0.22 -16.51 -9.00
C GLN A 16 0.00 -15.00 -8.94
N ILE A 17 -0.98 -14.24 -8.45
CA ILE A 17 -0.89 -12.79 -8.29
C ILE A 17 -0.38 -12.43 -6.88
N ALA A 18 -0.97 -13.02 -5.84
CA ALA A 18 -0.71 -12.68 -4.44
C ALA A 18 0.71 -13.05 -3.99
N TRP A 19 1.24 -14.23 -4.34
CA TRP A 19 2.59 -14.60 -3.87
C TRP A 19 3.69 -13.69 -4.40
N PRO A 20 3.76 -13.40 -5.71
CA PRO A 20 4.76 -12.46 -6.21
C PRO A 20 4.54 -11.04 -5.69
N ALA A 21 3.27 -10.62 -5.50
CA ALA A 21 2.96 -9.33 -4.89
C ALA A 21 3.48 -9.24 -3.45
N LEU A 22 3.34 -10.31 -2.65
CA LEU A 22 3.92 -10.36 -1.31
C LEU A 22 5.43 -10.20 -1.36
N GLY A 23 6.11 -10.94 -2.24
CA GLY A 23 7.56 -10.82 -2.39
C GLY A 23 7.99 -9.39 -2.73
N ALA A 24 7.25 -8.70 -3.61
CA ALA A 24 7.53 -7.33 -4.00
C ALA A 24 7.31 -6.34 -2.83
N LEU A 25 6.25 -6.54 -2.04
CA LEU A 25 5.96 -5.73 -0.86
C LEU A 25 6.95 -5.98 0.29
N ALA A 26 7.43 -7.22 0.45
CA ALA A 26 8.36 -7.60 1.50
C ALA A 26 9.81 -7.22 1.17
N ALA A 27 10.15 -7.04 -0.10
CA ALA A 27 11.52 -6.72 -0.52
C ALA A 27 12.03 -5.42 0.12
N ASP A 28 11.25 -4.33 0.07
CA ASP A 28 11.72 -3.04 0.57
C ASP A 28 11.97 -3.05 2.10
N PRO A 29 11.06 -3.59 2.96
CA PRO A 29 11.35 -3.75 4.39
C PRO A 29 12.55 -4.65 4.69
N LEU A 30 12.71 -5.76 3.98
CA LEU A 30 13.83 -6.68 4.19
C LEU A 30 15.17 -6.02 3.85
N ILE A 31 15.20 -5.22 2.80
CA ILE A 31 16.39 -4.49 2.37
C ILE A 31 16.69 -3.34 3.33
N SER A 32 15.66 -2.62 3.81
CA SER A 32 15.83 -1.57 4.82
C SER A 32 16.50 -2.07 6.10
N ILE A 33 16.30 -3.34 6.50
CA ILE A 33 17.02 -3.96 7.63
C ILE A 33 18.52 -4.05 7.33
N VAL A 34 18.89 -4.44 6.11
CA VAL A 34 20.28 -4.55 5.67
C VAL A 34 20.95 -3.16 5.63
N ASP A 35 20.30 -2.17 5.03
CA ASP A 35 20.80 -0.79 4.97
C ASP A 35 21.03 -0.22 6.38
N THR A 36 20.07 -0.46 7.28
CA THR A 36 20.15 -0.05 8.68
C THR A 36 21.31 -0.73 9.40
N ALA A 37 21.56 -2.01 9.11
CA ALA A 37 22.69 -2.74 9.69
C ALA A 37 24.05 -2.20 9.20
N PHE A 38 24.17 -1.78 7.94
CA PHE A 38 25.39 -1.15 7.43
C PHE A 38 25.61 0.24 8.03
N VAL A 39 24.58 1.09 8.02
CA VAL A 39 24.68 2.44 8.60
C VAL A 39 24.92 2.39 10.11
N GLY A 40 24.33 1.43 10.82
CA GLY A 40 24.56 1.23 12.25
C GLY A 40 26.02 0.92 12.62
N ARG A 41 26.85 0.46 11.67
CA ARG A 41 28.30 0.28 11.89
C ARG A 41 29.10 1.58 11.80
N LEU A 42 28.54 2.65 11.23
CA LEU A 42 29.19 3.97 11.18
C LEU A 42 29.16 4.65 12.54
N GLY A 43 27.99 4.61 13.21
CA GLY A 43 27.81 5.24 14.51
C GLY A 43 26.35 5.49 14.84
N THR A 44 26.11 5.91 16.08
CA THR A 44 24.78 6.18 16.61
C THR A 44 24.16 7.45 16.03
N GLN A 45 24.98 8.45 15.68
CA GLN A 45 24.52 9.70 15.08
C GLN A 45 24.03 9.49 13.65
N GLU A 46 24.74 8.69 12.86
CA GLU A 46 24.39 8.32 11.49
C GLU A 46 23.09 7.49 11.47
N LEU A 47 22.95 6.55 12.42
CA LEU A 47 21.74 5.76 12.57
C LEU A 47 20.53 6.63 12.95
N ALA A 48 20.71 7.59 13.86
CA ALA A 48 19.66 8.54 14.22
C ALA A 48 19.26 9.42 13.02
N ALA A 49 20.24 9.91 12.26
CA ALA A 49 20.02 10.68 11.05
C ALA A 49 19.28 9.86 9.96
N LEU A 50 19.63 8.59 9.79
CA LEU A 50 18.93 7.66 8.90
C LEU A 50 17.47 7.48 9.32
N GLY A 51 17.20 7.34 10.63
CA GLY A 51 15.84 7.20 11.16
C GLY A 51 14.94 8.40 10.83
N VAL A 52 15.43 9.61 11.06
CA VAL A 52 14.71 10.85 10.69
C VAL A 52 14.48 10.90 9.18
N SER A 53 15.51 10.56 8.40
CA SER A 53 15.42 10.53 6.93
C SER A 53 14.41 9.50 6.43
N ALA A 54 14.37 8.31 7.03
CA ALA A 54 13.42 7.25 6.67
C ALA A 54 11.97 7.69 6.89
N ALA A 55 11.69 8.44 7.98
CA ALA A 55 10.36 9.01 8.22
C ALA A 55 9.93 9.99 7.13
N VAL A 56 10.85 10.83 6.63
CA VAL A 56 10.60 11.75 5.49
C VAL A 56 10.19 10.96 4.25
N PHE A 57 10.94 9.92 3.89
CA PHE A 57 10.66 9.12 2.69
C PHE A 57 9.41 8.24 2.84
N LEU A 58 9.12 7.74 4.04
CA LEU A 58 7.88 7.01 4.32
C LEU A 58 6.65 7.90 4.14
N PHE A 59 6.73 9.15 4.61
CA PHE A 59 5.67 10.14 4.39
C PHE A 59 5.50 10.46 2.90
N ALA A 60 6.60 10.72 2.18
CA ALA A 60 6.58 10.95 0.74
C ALA A 60 5.97 9.76 -0.02
N PHE A 61 6.41 8.53 0.29
CA PHE A 61 5.84 7.31 -0.29
C PHE A 61 4.34 7.22 -0.05
N SER A 62 3.90 7.44 1.19
CA SER A 62 2.48 7.38 1.58
C SER A 62 1.63 8.38 0.79
N LEU A 63 2.17 9.58 0.53
CA LEU A 63 1.49 10.62 -0.25
C LEU A 63 1.34 10.22 -1.73
N PHE A 64 2.38 9.65 -2.34
CA PHE A 64 2.39 9.32 -3.78
C PHE A 64 1.91 7.91 -4.12
N ASN A 65 1.65 7.07 -3.11
CA ASN A 65 1.16 5.70 -3.28
C ASN A 65 -0.16 5.63 -4.08
N PHE A 66 -0.92 6.73 -4.15
CA PHE A 66 -2.09 6.83 -5.02
C PHE A 66 -1.80 6.48 -6.48
N LEU A 67 -0.57 6.68 -6.95
CA LEU A 67 -0.17 6.39 -8.33
C LEU A 67 -0.28 4.90 -8.63
N ALA A 68 0.13 4.03 -7.70
CA ALA A 68 -0.02 2.59 -7.86
C ALA A 68 -1.49 2.15 -7.76
N TYR A 69 -2.18 2.55 -6.68
CA TYR A 69 -3.56 2.12 -6.40
C TYR A 69 -4.59 2.73 -7.36
N GLY A 70 -4.27 3.89 -7.95
CA GLY A 70 -5.10 4.54 -8.93
C GLY A 70 -4.94 4.01 -10.36
N THR A 71 -3.70 3.67 -10.74
CA THR A 71 -3.39 3.15 -12.08
C THR A 71 -3.87 1.71 -12.27
N THR A 72 -3.75 0.88 -11.22
CA THR A 72 -4.11 -0.55 -11.25
C THR A 72 -5.54 -0.82 -11.77
N PRO A 73 -6.61 -0.25 -11.18
CA PRO A 73 -7.98 -0.54 -11.61
C PRO A 73 -8.30 0.04 -13.00
N LEU A 74 -7.71 1.16 -13.40
CA LEU A 74 -7.93 1.76 -14.73
C LEU A 74 -7.43 0.82 -15.84
N ILE A 75 -6.22 0.30 -15.68
CA ILE A 75 -5.62 -0.65 -16.62
C ILE A 75 -6.36 -2.00 -16.59
N ALA A 76 -6.65 -2.54 -15.40
CA ALA A 76 -7.37 -3.81 -15.28
C ALA A 76 -8.76 -3.75 -15.93
N HIS A 77 -9.48 -2.64 -15.80
CA HIS A 77 -10.78 -2.46 -16.46
C HIS A 77 -10.68 -2.29 -17.97
N ALA A 78 -9.71 -1.51 -18.47
CA ALA A 78 -9.51 -1.36 -19.92
C ALA A 78 -9.15 -2.70 -20.58
N LEU A 79 -8.23 -3.46 -19.97
CA LEU A 79 -7.85 -4.79 -20.46
C LEU A 79 -9.01 -5.79 -20.38
N GLY A 80 -9.81 -5.77 -19.32
CA GLY A 80 -10.99 -6.62 -19.20
C GLY A 80 -12.10 -6.33 -20.23
N ARG A 81 -12.09 -5.14 -20.87
CA ARG A 81 -12.96 -4.80 -22.02
C ARG A 81 -12.32 -5.13 -23.38
N GLY A 82 -11.09 -5.63 -23.40
CA GLY A 82 -10.31 -5.84 -24.62
C GLY A 82 -9.73 -4.54 -25.22
N GLU A 83 -9.81 -3.41 -24.51
CA GLU A 83 -9.39 -2.08 -24.99
C GLU A 83 -7.92 -1.80 -24.64
N THR A 84 -7.03 -2.55 -25.27
CA THR A 84 -5.59 -2.51 -24.99
C THR A 84 -4.94 -1.16 -25.26
N GLY A 85 -5.43 -0.41 -26.26
CA GLY A 85 -4.97 0.96 -26.54
C GLY A 85 -5.32 1.94 -25.42
N GLU A 86 -6.48 1.81 -24.78
CA GLU A 86 -6.83 2.65 -23.63
C GLU A 86 -5.96 2.30 -22.40
N ALA A 87 -5.70 1.01 -22.18
CA ALA A 87 -4.78 0.56 -21.14
C ALA A 87 -3.37 1.13 -21.33
N ALA A 88 -2.84 1.09 -22.55
CA ALA A 88 -1.52 1.66 -22.89
C ALA A 88 -1.47 3.18 -22.66
N ARG A 89 -2.55 3.90 -22.97
CA ARG A 89 -2.66 5.34 -22.70
C ARG A 89 -2.68 5.65 -21.20
N TYR A 90 -3.41 4.89 -20.39
CA TYR A 90 -3.37 5.05 -18.93
C TYR A 90 -1.99 4.79 -18.36
N ALA A 91 -1.28 3.78 -18.87
CA ALA A 91 0.09 3.49 -18.45
C ALA A 91 1.06 4.63 -18.79
N GLY A 92 0.99 5.18 -20.01
CA GLY A 92 1.82 6.33 -20.40
C GLY A 92 1.53 7.59 -19.59
N GLN A 93 0.26 7.85 -19.29
CA GLN A 93 -0.15 8.95 -18.43
C GLN A 93 0.33 8.78 -16.99
N ALA A 94 0.26 7.57 -16.44
CA ALA A 94 0.77 7.27 -15.11
C ALA A 94 2.28 7.50 -15.03
N VAL A 95 3.06 7.06 -16.04
CA VAL A 95 4.51 7.32 -16.12
C VAL A 95 4.81 8.82 -16.26
N ALA A 96 4.10 9.53 -17.14
CA ALA A 96 4.29 10.97 -17.31
C ALA A 96 4.01 11.75 -16.02
N LEU A 97 2.92 11.39 -15.32
CA LEU A 97 2.57 11.96 -14.03
C LEU A 97 3.61 11.60 -12.96
N ALA A 98 4.13 10.37 -12.95
CA ALA A 98 5.20 9.92 -12.06
C ALA A 98 6.45 10.80 -12.19
N VAL A 99 6.90 11.03 -13.42
CA VAL A 99 8.09 11.85 -13.71
C VAL A 99 7.84 13.29 -13.31
N ALA A 100 6.70 13.87 -13.69
CA ALA A 100 6.37 15.26 -13.36
C ALA A 100 6.30 15.50 -11.84
N LEU A 101 5.53 14.67 -11.11
CA LEU A 101 5.43 14.76 -9.65
C LEU A 101 6.76 14.47 -8.98
N GLY A 102 7.53 13.52 -9.52
CA GLY A 102 8.82 13.13 -8.97
C GLY A 102 9.87 14.23 -9.11
N ILE A 103 9.88 14.97 -10.23
CA ILE A 103 10.74 16.14 -10.43
C ILE A 103 10.32 17.27 -9.48
N VAL A 104 9.02 17.56 -9.35
CA VAL A 104 8.52 18.57 -8.42
C VAL A 104 8.90 18.22 -6.98
N ALA A 105 8.68 16.97 -6.57
CA ALA A 105 9.05 16.48 -5.24
C ALA A 105 10.56 16.50 -5.02
N MET A 106 11.37 16.15 -6.02
CA MET A 106 12.83 16.24 -5.97
C MET A 106 13.30 17.67 -5.73
N VAL A 107 12.82 18.62 -6.53
CA VAL A 107 13.20 20.03 -6.40
C VAL A 107 12.75 20.59 -5.07
N GLY A 108 11.50 20.32 -4.67
CA GLY A 108 10.95 20.78 -3.40
C GLY A 108 11.69 20.21 -2.19
N LEU A 109 11.87 18.89 -2.12
CA LEU A 109 12.53 18.24 -0.98
C LEU A 109 14.01 18.60 -0.89
N ARG A 110 14.69 18.79 -2.03
CA ARG A 110 16.08 19.24 -2.05
C ARG A 110 16.23 20.69 -1.58
N GLY A 111 15.29 21.56 -1.95
CA GLY A 111 15.28 22.96 -1.53
C GLY A 111 14.85 23.17 -0.07
N LEU A 112 14.08 22.24 0.48
CA LEU A 112 13.50 22.32 1.83
C LEU A 112 13.99 21.22 2.78
N ALA A 113 15.12 20.58 2.46
CA ALA A 113 15.58 19.38 3.18
C ALA A 113 15.80 19.68 4.67
N THR A 114 16.46 20.79 4.98
CA THR A 114 16.78 21.20 6.36
C THR A 114 15.52 21.51 7.15
N GLU A 115 14.55 22.20 6.55
CA GLU A 115 13.29 22.58 7.17
C GLU A 115 12.43 21.34 7.45
N VAL A 116 12.30 20.45 6.46
CA VAL A 116 11.54 19.20 6.60
C VAL A 116 12.16 18.30 7.67
N VAL A 117 13.49 18.16 7.67
CA VAL A 117 14.21 17.38 8.69
C VAL A 117 14.10 18.05 10.05
N GLY A 118 14.20 19.38 10.14
CA GLY A 118 14.07 20.12 11.40
C GLY A 118 12.69 19.94 12.04
N LEU A 119 11.62 19.92 11.22
CA LEU A 119 10.25 19.68 11.67
C LEU A 119 10.03 18.25 12.22
N ILE A 120 10.74 17.26 11.69
CA ILE A 120 10.57 15.85 12.08
C ILE A 120 11.55 15.43 13.18
N GLY A 121 12.81 15.85 13.09
CA GLY A 121 13.91 15.39 13.93
C GLY A 121 14.13 16.19 15.21
N GLY A 122 13.51 17.36 15.37
CA GLY A 122 13.55 18.12 16.63
C GLY A 122 14.93 18.68 16.99
N GLY A 123 15.60 19.38 16.06
CA GLY A 123 16.83 20.16 16.31
C GLY A 123 18.08 19.35 16.72
N GLY A 124 19.26 19.98 16.65
CA GLY A 124 20.54 19.39 17.12
C GLY A 124 21.44 18.82 16.02
N ASP A 125 22.52 18.15 16.44
CA ASP A 125 23.63 17.72 15.58
C ASP A 125 23.25 16.70 14.48
N THR A 126 22.13 15.97 14.66
CA THR A 126 21.63 14.99 13.68
C THR A 126 20.93 15.62 12.48
N VAL A 127 20.47 16.87 12.59
CA VAL A 127 19.74 17.58 11.52
C VAL A 127 20.64 17.78 10.30
N GLY A 128 21.92 18.12 10.50
CA GLY A 128 22.86 18.31 9.39
C GLY A 128 23.08 17.04 8.57
N MET A 129 23.34 15.92 9.26
CA MET A 129 23.53 14.61 8.61
C MET A 129 22.27 14.14 7.89
N ALA A 130 21.10 14.28 8.53
CA ALA A 130 19.82 13.89 7.93
C ALA A 130 19.46 14.79 6.73
N ALA A 131 19.70 16.11 6.81
CA ALA A 131 19.46 17.03 5.71
C ALA A 131 20.37 16.73 4.50
N GLN A 132 21.64 16.38 4.74
CA GLN A 132 22.55 15.95 3.68
C GLN A 132 22.06 14.66 3.02
N TYR A 133 21.69 13.65 3.83
CA TYR A 133 21.15 12.38 3.33
C TYR A 133 19.88 12.58 2.51
N VAL A 134 18.91 13.34 3.03
CA VAL A 134 17.64 13.67 2.35
C VAL A 134 17.89 14.43 1.04
N THR A 135 18.82 15.38 1.03
CA THR A 135 19.21 16.14 -0.17
C THR A 135 19.71 15.24 -1.29
N ILE A 136 20.56 14.26 -0.96
CA ILE A 136 21.08 13.28 -1.94
C ILE A 136 19.95 12.34 -2.37
N ARG A 137 19.21 11.76 -1.42
CA ARG A 137 18.12 10.81 -1.70
C ARG A 137 16.97 11.43 -2.48
N ALA A 138 16.73 12.75 -2.38
CA ALA A 138 15.72 13.44 -3.17
C ALA A 138 15.90 13.22 -4.68
N LEU A 139 17.14 13.00 -5.15
CA LEU A 139 17.44 12.66 -6.55
C LEU A 139 16.81 11.35 -7.02
N ALA A 140 16.41 10.47 -6.09
CA ALA A 140 15.74 9.22 -6.41
C ALA A 140 14.22 9.37 -6.53
N LEU A 141 13.62 10.49 -6.12
CA LEU A 141 12.16 10.67 -6.13
C LEU A 141 11.53 10.45 -7.52
N PRO A 142 12.09 10.95 -8.65
CA PRO A 142 11.58 10.64 -9.98
C PRO A 142 11.58 9.13 -10.26
N ALA A 143 12.67 8.45 -9.92
CA ALA A 143 12.81 7.02 -10.13
C ALA A 143 11.84 6.21 -9.24
N MET A 144 11.72 6.59 -7.97
CA MET A 144 10.80 5.99 -7.00
C MET A 144 9.34 6.08 -7.45
N LEU A 145 8.91 7.24 -8.00
CA LEU A 145 7.55 7.37 -8.51
C LEU A 145 7.34 6.58 -9.81
N VAL A 146 8.35 6.49 -10.69
CA VAL A 146 8.29 5.62 -11.87
C VAL A 146 8.16 4.15 -11.48
N ILE A 147 8.91 3.69 -10.46
CA ILE A 147 8.77 2.34 -9.89
C ILE A 147 7.35 2.13 -9.35
N THR A 148 6.81 3.11 -8.62
CA THR A 148 5.45 3.08 -8.07
C THR A 148 4.39 2.98 -9.17
N ALA A 149 4.53 3.76 -10.24
CA ALA A 149 3.67 3.67 -11.43
C ALA A 149 3.81 2.31 -12.11
N GLY A 150 5.04 1.82 -12.27
CA GLY A 150 5.34 0.51 -12.85
C GLY A 150 4.66 -0.63 -12.08
N HIS A 151 4.72 -0.60 -10.75
CA HIS A 151 3.98 -1.52 -9.89
C HIS A 151 2.47 -1.47 -10.19
N GLY A 152 1.88 -0.27 -10.25
CA GLY A 152 0.46 -0.12 -10.57
C GLY A 152 0.09 -0.64 -11.96
N ILE A 153 0.92 -0.38 -12.97
CA ILE A 153 0.69 -0.82 -14.35
C ILE A 153 0.69 -2.36 -14.45
N PHE A 154 1.73 -2.98 -13.91
CA PHE A 154 1.89 -4.43 -13.96
C PHE A 154 0.86 -5.17 -13.09
N ARG A 155 0.50 -4.61 -11.92
CA ARG A 155 -0.63 -5.09 -11.12
C ARG A 155 -1.92 -5.02 -11.92
N GLY A 156 -2.18 -3.92 -12.64
CA GLY A 156 -3.37 -3.77 -13.49
C GLY A 156 -3.41 -4.78 -14.65
N HIS A 157 -2.24 -5.12 -15.20
CA HIS A 157 -2.09 -6.18 -16.20
C HIS A 157 -2.23 -7.60 -15.61
N GLY A 158 -2.17 -7.75 -14.28
CA GLY A 158 -2.16 -9.05 -13.60
C GLY A 158 -0.82 -9.78 -13.63
N ASP A 159 0.26 -9.11 -14.03
CA ASP A 159 1.62 -9.64 -13.95
C ASP A 159 2.32 -9.06 -12.72
N THR A 160 2.29 -9.77 -11.59
CA THR A 160 3.02 -9.37 -10.38
C THR A 160 4.43 -9.97 -10.30
N ARG A 161 4.82 -10.81 -11.26
CA ARG A 161 6.17 -11.41 -11.30
C ARG A 161 7.20 -10.45 -11.86
N THR A 162 6.86 -9.72 -12.91
CA THR A 162 7.76 -8.72 -13.49
C THR A 162 8.17 -7.66 -12.45
N PRO A 163 7.25 -7.03 -11.70
CA PRO A 163 7.62 -6.09 -10.63
C PRO A 163 8.49 -6.72 -9.55
N LEU A 164 8.19 -7.94 -9.12
CA LEU A 164 9.01 -8.65 -8.12
C LEU A 164 10.46 -8.78 -8.59
N TRP A 165 10.69 -9.27 -9.80
CA TRP A 165 12.05 -9.47 -10.30
C TRP A 165 12.80 -8.16 -10.49
N ILE A 166 12.13 -7.10 -10.97
CA ILE A 166 12.75 -5.78 -11.07
C ILE A 166 13.10 -5.23 -9.67
N THR A 167 12.19 -5.37 -8.70
CA THR A 167 12.41 -4.97 -7.31
C THR A 167 13.59 -5.70 -6.69
N LEU A 168 13.66 -7.02 -6.84
CA LEU A 168 14.82 -7.80 -6.38
C LEU A 168 16.11 -7.38 -7.06
N ALA A 169 16.10 -7.14 -8.38
CA ALA A 169 17.29 -6.76 -9.13
C ALA A 169 17.89 -5.43 -8.63
N PHE A 170 17.07 -4.38 -8.49
CA PHE A 170 17.61 -3.10 -8.01
C PHE A 170 17.97 -3.14 -6.52
N ASN A 171 17.26 -3.92 -5.71
CA ASN A 171 17.59 -4.08 -4.30
C ASN A 171 18.90 -4.84 -4.09
N VAL A 172 19.21 -5.85 -4.90
CA VAL A 172 20.54 -6.50 -4.90
C VAL A 172 21.63 -5.49 -5.26
N ILE A 173 21.40 -4.62 -6.24
CA ILE A 173 22.33 -3.54 -6.57
C ILE A 173 22.55 -2.64 -5.36
N ASN A 174 21.49 -2.27 -4.63
CA ASN A 174 21.62 -1.46 -3.41
C ASN A 174 22.49 -2.14 -2.35
N VAL A 175 22.21 -3.40 -2.03
CA VAL A 175 22.93 -4.19 -1.02
C VAL A 175 24.41 -4.36 -1.36
N VAL A 176 24.75 -4.44 -2.66
CA VAL A 176 26.14 -4.51 -3.12
C VAL A 176 26.82 -3.14 -3.06
N LEU A 177 26.13 -2.08 -3.47
CA LEU A 177 26.69 -0.73 -3.50
C LEU A 177 26.88 -0.13 -2.10
N ASP A 178 26.03 -0.48 -1.13
CA ASP A 178 26.12 0.00 0.24
C ASP A 178 27.51 -0.19 0.86
N PRO A 179 28.03 -1.42 1.06
CA PRO A 179 29.34 -1.59 1.68
C PRO A 179 30.48 -1.00 0.83
N LEU A 180 30.34 -1.00 -0.50
CA LEU A 180 31.34 -0.43 -1.42
C LEU A 180 31.45 1.08 -1.27
N LEU A 181 30.32 1.80 -1.16
CA LEU A 181 30.31 3.26 -1.05
C LEU A 181 30.48 3.73 0.40
N ILE A 182 29.83 3.06 1.35
CA ILE A 182 29.90 3.40 2.77
C ILE A 182 31.32 3.19 3.29
N PHE A 183 31.87 1.98 3.14
CA PHE A 183 33.18 1.61 3.71
C PHE A 183 34.31 1.66 2.69
N GLY A 184 34.08 1.13 1.48
CA GLY A 184 35.13 1.05 0.45
C GLY A 184 35.60 2.42 -0.05
N ALA A 185 34.65 3.31 -0.37
CA ALA A 185 34.93 4.69 -0.78
C ALA A 185 35.00 5.67 0.41
N GLY A 186 34.61 5.24 1.62
CA GLY A 186 34.60 6.06 2.82
C GLY A 186 33.57 7.19 2.80
N TRP A 187 32.48 7.07 2.03
CA TRP A 187 31.46 8.12 1.92
C TRP A 187 30.45 8.13 3.08
N GLY A 188 30.56 7.17 4.00
CA GLY A 188 29.72 7.08 5.19
C GLY A 188 28.22 7.08 4.86
N LEU A 189 27.43 7.85 5.60
CA LEU A 189 25.99 7.97 5.40
C LEU A 189 25.63 8.51 4.00
N GLY A 190 26.45 9.38 3.43
CA GLY A 190 26.28 9.85 2.05
C GLY A 190 26.44 8.73 1.02
N GLY A 191 27.31 7.75 1.29
CA GLY A 191 27.48 6.55 0.48
C GLY A 191 26.21 5.71 0.39
N ALA A 192 25.54 5.49 1.53
CA ALA A 192 24.25 4.81 1.59
C ALA A 192 23.18 5.56 0.76
N ALA A 193 23.14 6.89 0.88
CA ALA A 193 22.20 7.70 0.10
C ALA A 193 22.39 7.51 -1.41
N VAL A 194 23.64 7.57 -1.88
CA VAL A 194 23.99 7.41 -3.31
C VAL A 194 23.69 5.99 -3.78
N ALA A 195 24.00 4.96 -2.98
CA ALA A 195 23.72 3.57 -3.32
C ALA A 195 22.23 3.36 -3.63
N THR A 196 21.34 3.84 -2.76
CA THR A 196 19.89 3.74 -2.99
C THR A 196 19.42 4.59 -4.18
N VAL A 197 20.01 5.77 -4.41
CA VAL A 197 19.71 6.60 -5.59
C VAL A 197 20.05 5.85 -6.88
N VAL A 198 21.24 5.27 -6.96
CA VAL A 198 21.69 4.51 -8.15
C VAL A 198 20.78 3.30 -8.35
N ALA A 199 20.56 2.51 -7.29
CA ALA A 199 19.67 1.35 -7.33
C ALA A 199 18.28 1.70 -7.86
N GLN A 200 17.61 2.70 -7.27
CA GLN A 200 16.26 3.09 -7.70
C GLN A 200 16.23 3.63 -9.14
N ASN A 201 17.26 4.36 -9.57
CA ASN A 201 17.36 4.78 -10.98
C ASN A 201 17.51 3.59 -11.93
N VAL A 202 18.33 2.59 -11.58
CA VAL A 202 18.39 1.33 -12.35
C VAL A 202 17.02 0.65 -12.37
N GLY A 203 16.34 0.55 -11.23
CA GLY A 203 14.99 -0.01 -11.14
C GLY A 203 13.98 0.71 -12.04
N ALA A 204 13.98 2.04 -12.03
CA ALA A 204 13.12 2.85 -12.90
C ALA A 204 13.43 2.62 -14.39
N VAL A 205 14.71 2.56 -14.77
CA VAL A 205 15.12 2.24 -16.15
C VAL A 205 14.65 0.83 -16.53
N LEU A 206 14.79 -0.17 -15.66
CA LEU A 206 14.30 -1.52 -15.91
C LEU A 206 12.78 -1.55 -16.11
N PHE A 207 12.01 -0.83 -15.28
CA PHE A 207 10.56 -0.70 -15.48
C PHE A 207 10.24 -0.08 -16.85
N LEU A 208 10.88 1.04 -17.20
CA LEU A 208 10.66 1.72 -18.48
C LEU A 208 11.03 0.81 -19.65
N VAL A 209 12.17 0.14 -19.62
CA VAL A 209 12.59 -0.80 -20.68
C VAL A 209 11.55 -1.91 -20.86
N VAL A 210 11.05 -2.51 -19.78
CA VAL A 210 10.07 -3.60 -19.87
C VAL A 210 8.69 -3.09 -20.30
N LEU A 211 8.31 -1.86 -19.95
CA LEU A 211 7.07 -1.21 -20.39
C LEU A 211 7.09 -0.83 -21.87
N LEU A 212 8.26 -0.45 -22.40
CA LEU A 212 8.43 -0.05 -23.80
C LEU A 212 8.68 -1.23 -24.74
N ARG A 213 9.02 -2.41 -24.21
CA ARG A 213 9.19 -3.62 -25.01
C ARG A 213 7.83 -4.11 -25.52
N PRO A 214 7.69 -4.37 -26.84
CA PRO A 214 6.50 -5.00 -27.40
C PRO A 214 6.26 -6.38 -26.75
N ARG A 215 5.03 -6.66 -26.32
CA ARG A 215 4.59 -8.00 -25.89
C ARG A 215 3.54 -8.52 -26.85
N GLY A 216 3.98 -9.23 -27.89
CA GLY A 216 3.10 -9.63 -29.00
C GLY A 216 2.68 -8.41 -29.83
N SER A 217 1.38 -8.22 -30.07
CA SER A 217 0.83 -7.07 -30.81
C SER A 217 0.62 -5.81 -29.95
N LEU A 218 0.98 -5.84 -28.66
CA LEU A 218 0.66 -4.79 -27.70
C LEU A 218 1.91 -4.10 -27.17
N THR A 219 1.98 -2.77 -27.34
CA THR A 219 2.81 -1.91 -26.51
C THR A 219 2.07 -1.64 -25.20
N LEU A 220 2.76 -1.79 -24.06
CA LEU A 220 2.14 -1.57 -22.75
C LEU A 220 2.01 -0.08 -22.40
N VAL A 221 2.62 0.80 -23.20
CA VAL A 221 2.61 2.25 -22.98
C VAL A 221 2.40 2.98 -24.31
N ASP A 222 1.51 3.96 -24.27
CA ASP A 222 1.35 5.00 -25.28
C ASP A 222 1.57 6.37 -24.62
N PHE A 223 2.63 7.08 -25.05
CA PHE A 223 2.98 8.42 -24.58
C PHE A 223 2.20 9.54 -25.28
N ALA A 224 1.03 9.24 -25.85
CA ALA A 224 0.11 10.26 -26.32
C ALA A 224 -0.06 11.37 -25.28
N ARG A 225 -0.12 12.63 -25.76
CA ARG A 225 -0.20 13.81 -24.90
C ARG A 225 -1.34 13.66 -23.89
N PRO A 226 -1.08 13.86 -22.58
CA PRO A 226 -2.14 13.76 -21.58
C PRO A 226 -3.23 14.79 -21.89
N THR A 227 -4.47 14.33 -21.97
CA THR A 227 -5.62 15.22 -22.14
C THR A 227 -6.07 15.74 -20.78
N VAL A 228 -6.71 16.91 -20.74
CA VAL A 228 -7.28 17.47 -19.50
C VAL A 228 -8.27 16.48 -18.86
N ALA A 229 -9.04 15.77 -19.68
CA ALA A 229 -9.96 14.73 -19.21
C ALA A 229 -9.22 13.60 -18.49
N SER A 230 -8.12 13.09 -19.07
CA SER A 230 -7.31 12.05 -18.47
C SER A 230 -6.64 12.49 -17.16
N ILE A 231 -6.09 13.70 -17.10
CA ILE A 231 -5.50 14.26 -15.87
C ILE A 231 -6.56 14.35 -14.77
N ARG A 232 -7.77 14.80 -15.10
CA ARG A 232 -8.87 14.90 -14.14
C ARG A 232 -9.27 13.54 -13.56
N VAL A 233 -9.22 12.47 -14.36
CA VAL A 233 -9.45 11.10 -13.87
C VAL A 233 -8.39 10.74 -12.82
N PHE A 234 -7.11 10.89 -13.14
CA PHE A 234 -6.01 10.61 -12.20
C PHE A 234 -6.08 11.46 -10.92
N LEU A 235 -6.43 12.75 -11.02
CA LEU A 235 -6.61 13.61 -9.85
C LEU A 235 -7.80 13.18 -8.99
N SER A 236 -8.90 12.77 -9.60
CA SER A 236 -10.09 12.30 -8.86
C SER A 236 -9.83 10.99 -8.10
N VAL A 237 -9.12 10.08 -8.77
CA VAL A 237 -8.67 8.79 -8.23
C VAL A 237 -7.64 9.03 -7.12
N GLY A 238 -6.66 9.88 -7.41
CA GLY A 238 -5.58 10.23 -6.49
C GLY A 238 -6.10 10.91 -5.22
N GLY A 239 -6.98 11.90 -5.36
CA GLY A 239 -7.56 12.60 -4.22
C GLY A 239 -8.32 11.68 -3.27
N ALA A 240 -9.08 10.69 -3.79
CA ALA A 240 -9.77 9.71 -2.96
C ALA A 240 -8.81 8.81 -2.17
N ILE A 241 -7.74 8.34 -2.82
CA ILE A 241 -6.72 7.51 -2.15
C ILE A 241 -5.94 8.34 -1.12
N VAL A 242 -5.61 9.60 -1.44
CA VAL A 242 -4.95 10.52 -0.49
C VAL A 242 -5.83 10.74 0.75
N VAL A 243 -7.12 11.02 0.59
CA VAL A 243 -8.05 11.15 1.74
C VAL A 243 -8.04 9.87 2.57
N ARG A 244 -8.14 8.70 1.94
CA ARG A 244 -8.10 7.41 2.66
C ARG A 244 -6.78 7.22 3.41
N THR A 245 -5.63 7.48 2.78
CA THR A 245 -4.32 7.27 3.40
C THR A 245 -4.07 8.29 4.52
N THR A 246 -4.36 9.57 4.28
CA THR A 246 -4.21 10.62 5.31
C THR A 246 -5.12 10.36 6.50
N SER A 247 -6.36 9.94 6.29
CA SER A 247 -7.25 9.58 7.39
C SER A 247 -6.71 8.43 8.25
N LEU A 248 -6.12 7.41 7.62
CA LEU A 248 -5.44 6.33 8.34
C LEU A 248 -4.25 6.86 9.16
N LEU A 249 -3.40 7.68 8.55
CA LEU A 249 -2.23 8.27 9.22
C LEU A 249 -2.64 9.14 10.41
N VAL A 250 -3.69 9.97 10.27
CA VAL A 250 -4.21 10.81 11.35
C VAL A 250 -4.60 9.95 12.56
N VAL A 251 -5.30 8.82 12.37
CA VAL A 251 -5.67 7.95 13.50
C VAL A 251 -4.45 7.39 14.21
N PHE A 252 -3.45 6.90 13.48
CA PHE A 252 -2.24 6.35 14.10
C PHE A 252 -1.35 7.41 14.76
N THR A 253 -1.26 8.61 14.18
CA THR A 253 -0.57 9.76 14.79
C THR A 253 -1.27 10.18 16.08
N VAL A 254 -2.60 10.29 16.08
CA VAL A 254 -3.37 10.60 17.28
C VAL A 254 -3.21 9.50 18.33
N ALA A 255 -3.26 8.22 17.93
CA ALA A 255 -3.06 7.09 18.82
C ALA A 255 -1.67 7.12 19.48
N THR A 256 -0.62 7.42 18.71
CA THR A 256 0.75 7.59 19.22
C THR A 256 0.81 8.73 20.24
N SER A 257 0.22 9.89 19.91
CA SER A 257 0.19 11.05 20.80
C SER A 257 -0.58 10.78 22.10
N VAL A 258 -1.70 10.05 22.04
CA VAL A 258 -2.46 9.64 23.23
C VAL A 258 -1.65 8.63 24.05
N ALA A 259 -1.03 7.63 23.44
CA ALA A 259 -0.19 6.66 24.14
C ALA A 259 1.00 7.33 24.85
N ALA A 260 1.60 8.37 24.24
CA ALA A 260 2.69 9.14 24.85
C ALA A 260 2.23 9.93 26.09
N ARG A 261 0.97 10.40 26.12
CA ARG A 261 0.40 11.05 27.30
C ARG A 261 -0.02 10.07 28.40
N VAL A 262 -0.29 8.81 28.05
CA VAL A 262 -0.55 7.74 29.03
C VAL A 262 0.72 7.43 29.83
N SER A 263 1.80 7.03 29.15
CA SER A 263 3.12 6.81 29.76
C SER A 263 4.20 6.57 28.71
N SER A 264 5.47 6.67 29.10
CA SER A 264 6.61 6.29 28.25
C SER A 264 6.60 4.81 27.88
N ALA A 265 6.17 3.94 28.80
CA ALA A 265 6.01 2.51 28.54
C ALA A 265 4.87 2.23 27.56
N ALA A 266 3.75 2.96 27.67
CA ALA A 266 2.59 2.80 26.79
C ALA A 266 2.91 3.18 25.34
N VAL A 267 3.61 4.31 25.10
CA VAL A 267 4.02 4.65 23.73
C VAL A 267 5.03 3.63 23.16
N ALA A 268 5.96 3.12 23.98
CA ALA A 268 6.86 2.06 23.54
C ALA A 268 6.09 0.76 23.19
N GLY A 269 5.12 0.38 24.03
CA GLY A 269 4.23 -0.75 23.75
C GLY A 269 3.41 -0.55 22.49
N HIS A 270 2.89 0.67 22.27
CA HIS A 270 2.18 1.04 21.04
C HIS A 270 3.05 0.83 19.80
N GLN A 271 4.33 1.21 19.83
CA GLN A 271 5.25 1.01 18.70
C GLN A 271 5.47 -0.48 18.41
N VAL A 272 5.68 -1.31 19.44
CA VAL A 272 5.86 -2.76 19.27
C VAL A 272 4.63 -3.40 18.62
N VAL A 273 3.45 -3.14 19.18
CA VAL A 273 2.19 -3.71 18.64
C VAL A 273 1.89 -3.14 17.25
N GLY A 274 2.20 -1.85 17.02
CA GLY A 274 2.06 -1.19 15.72
C GLY A 274 2.92 -1.83 14.63
N GLN A 275 4.17 -2.16 14.94
CA GLN A 275 5.07 -2.85 14.01
C GLN A 275 4.51 -4.21 13.58
N ILE A 276 4.00 -4.99 14.55
CA ILE A 276 3.34 -6.27 14.28
C ILE A 276 2.10 -6.06 13.40
N TRP A 277 1.26 -5.08 13.73
CA TRP A 277 0.05 -4.76 12.97
C TRP A 277 0.35 -4.42 11.51
N PHE A 278 1.29 -3.51 11.25
CA PHE A 278 1.63 -3.10 9.88
C PHE A 278 2.31 -4.22 9.10
N PHE A 279 3.15 -5.03 9.74
CA PHE A 279 3.77 -6.20 9.10
C PHE A 279 2.71 -7.19 8.60
N LEU A 280 1.74 -7.55 9.45
CA LEU A 280 0.63 -8.43 9.05
C LEU A 280 -0.25 -7.78 7.97
N GLY A 281 -0.47 -6.46 8.07
CA GLY A 281 -1.19 -5.67 7.07
C GLY A 281 -0.56 -5.74 5.68
N PHE A 282 0.77 -5.60 5.58
CA PHE A 282 1.48 -5.76 4.30
C PHE A 282 1.32 -7.16 3.72
N ALA A 283 1.32 -8.19 4.57
CA ALA A 283 1.11 -9.55 4.10
C ALA A 283 -0.30 -9.76 3.51
N ILE A 284 -1.32 -9.16 4.13
CA ILE A 284 -2.70 -9.22 3.62
C ILE A 284 -2.87 -8.35 2.37
N ASP A 285 -2.14 -7.24 2.27
CA ASP A 285 -2.22 -6.35 1.11
C ASP A 285 -1.87 -7.06 -0.21
N ALA A 286 -1.05 -8.11 -0.15
CA ALA A 286 -0.80 -8.99 -1.30
C ALA A 286 -2.10 -9.64 -1.84
N LEU A 287 -3.01 -10.06 -0.95
CA LEU A 287 -4.32 -10.59 -1.33
C LEU A 287 -5.25 -9.46 -1.82
N ALA A 288 -5.14 -8.26 -1.24
CA ALA A 288 -5.85 -7.07 -1.72
C ALA A 288 -5.40 -6.65 -3.14
N ILE A 289 -4.11 -6.86 -3.48
CA ILE A 289 -3.57 -6.68 -4.83
C ILE A 289 -4.19 -7.68 -5.82
N ALA A 290 -4.33 -8.95 -5.43
CA ALA A 290 -5.07 -9.91 -6.25
C ALA A 290 -6.54 -9.49 -6.44
N ALA A 291 -7.18 -9.00 -5.36
CA ALA A 291 -8.56 -8.54 -5.41
C ALA A 291 -8.78 -7.38 -6.39
N GLN A 292 -7.97 -6.31 -6.31
CA GLN A 292 -8.16 -5.12 -7.14
C GLN A 292 -8.06 -5.43 -8.65
N THR A 293 -7.14 -6.31 -9.04
CA THR A 293 -6.96 -6.68 -10.45
C THR A 293 -8.02 -7.68 -10.90
N MET A 294 -8.22 -8.77 -10.16
CA MET A 294 -9.10 -9.84 -10.60
C MET A 294 -10.57 -9.43 -10.59
N VAL A 295 -11.01 -8.66 -9.58
CA VAL A 295 -12.39 -8.18 -9.52
C VAL A 295 -12.69 -7.24 -10.69
N ALA A 296 -11.77 -6.32 -11.01
CA ALA A 296 -11.94 -5.42 -12.15
C ALA A 296 -12.06 -6.18 -13.47
N ARG A 297 -11.20 -7.19 -13.66
CA ARG A 297 -11.16 -8.02 -14.87
C ARG A 297 -12.36 -8.95 -15.00
N VAL A 298 -12.65 -9.77 -13.99
CA VAL A 298 -13.79 -10.71 -13.99
C VAL A 298 -15.11 -9.99 -14.14
N ARG A 299 -15.26 -8.79 -13.54
CA ARG A 299 -16.46 -7.96 -13.74
C ARG A 299 -16.62 -7.53 -15.19
N ALA A 300 -15.53 -7.12 -15.84
CA ALA A 300 -15.56 -6.65 -17.22
C ALA A 300 -15.79 -7.80 -18.21
N GLU A 301 -15.17 -8.96 -17.99
CA GLU A 301 -15.22 -10.13 -18.89
C GLU A 301 -16.47 -11.00 -18.68
N SER A 302 -16.84 -11.25 -17.42
CA SER A 302 -17.84 -12.27 -17.04
C SER A 302 -19.02 -11.69 -16.25
N GLY A 303 -19.07 -10.37 -16.09
CA GLY A 303 -20.17 -9.65 -15.45
C GLY A 303 -20.16 -9.71 -13.92
N ILE A 304 -21.16 -9.04 -13.34
CA ILE A 304 -21.24 -8.80 -11.89
C ILE A 304 -21.43 -10.10 -11.09
N ALA A 305 -22.12 -11.10 -11.63
CA ALA A 305 -22.37 -12.36 -10.92
C ALA A 305 -21.08 -13.14 -10.64
N ALA A 306 -20.18 -13.25 -11.62
CA ALA A 306 -18.88 -13.87 -11.46
C ALA A 306 -17.99 -13.05 -10.50
N ALA A 307 -18.01 -11.72 -10.61
CA ALA A 307 -17.27 -10.84 -9.72
C ALA A 307 -17.72 -10.99 -8.25
N LYS A 308 -19.01 -11.23 -7.99
CA LYS A 308 -19.51 -11.55 -6.64
C LYS A 308 -18.93 -12.85 -6.10
N LEU A 309 -18.96 -13.93 -6.91
CA LEU A 309 -18.42 -15.22 -6.49
C LEU A 309 -16.94 -15.10 -6.11
N LEU A 310 -16.15 -14.44 -6.95
CA LEU A 310 -14.75 -14.12 -6.67
C LEU A 310 -14.61 -13.28 -5.39
N THR A 311 -15.47 -12.29 -5.19
CA THR A 311 -15.43 -11.44 -3.99
C THR A 311 -15.63 -12.26 -2.71
N PHE A 312 -16.63 -13.15 -2.66
CA PHE A 312 -16.83 -14.03 -1.51
C PHE A 312 -15.65 -14.97 -1.29
N ARG A 313 -15.03 -15.47 -2.36
CA ARG A 313 -13.84 -16.32 -2.25
C ARG A 313 -12.64 -15.55 -1.67
N LEU A 314 -12.38 -14.34 -2.16
CA LEU A 314 -11.31 -13.48 -1.65
C LEU A 314 -11.51 -13.14 -0.18
N LEU A 315 -12.73 -12.79 0.24
CA LEU A 315 -13.05 -12.51 1.65
C LEU A 315 -12.85 -13.75 2.52
N TRP A 316 -13.25 -14.93 2.05
CA TRP A 316 -12.98 -16.18 2.75
C TRP A 316 -11.47 -16.45 2.89
N MET A 317 -10.69 -16.28 1.82
CA MET A 317 -9.23 -16.40 1.89
C MET A 317 -8.63 -15.37 2.85
N GLY A 318 -9.12 -14.14 2.85
CA GLY A 318 -8.71 -13.10 3.79
C GLY A 318 -8.97 -13.49 5.24
N LEU A 319 -10.15 -14.05 5.52
CA LEU A 319 -10.50 -14.57 6.84
C LEU A 319 -9.60 -15.73 7.27
N VAL A 320 -9.31 -16.68 6.36
CA VAL A 320 -8.41 -17.81 6.62
C VAL A 320 -6.99 -17.32 6.91
N VAL A 321 -6.46 -16.39 6.11
CA VAL A 321 -5.12 -15.81 6.32
C VAL A 321 -5.06 -15.02 7.63
N GLY A 322 -6.06 -14.18 7.90
CA GLY A 322 -6.14 -13.43 9.16
C GLY A 322 -6.30 -14.34 10.38
N GLY A 323 -7.07 -15.41 10.26
CA GLY A 323 -7.19 -16.46 11.28
C GLY A 323 -5.86 -17.18 11.51
N ALA A 324 -5.13 -17.53 10.45
CA ALA A 324 -3.81 -18.14 10.54
C ALA A 324 -2.81 -17.21 11.24
N PHE A 325 -2.82 -15.92 10.93
CA PHE A 325 -2.00 -14.93 11.66
C PHE A 325 -2.40 -14.80 13.12
N SER A 326 -3.69 -14.92 13.45
CA SER A 326 -4.14 -14.89 14.84
C SER A 326 -3.65 -16.11 15.62
N VAL A 327 -3.71 -17.30 15.01
CA VAL A 327 -3.14 -18.53 15.59
C VAL A 327 -1.63 -18.39 15.76
N MET A 328 -0.94 -17.83 14.77
CA MET A 328 0.50 -17.54 14.84
C MET A 328 0.81 -16.59 16.00
N LEU A 329 0.04 -15.51 16.20
CA LEU A 329 0.22 -14.61 17.34
C LEU A 329 -0.01 -15.33 18.67
N ILE A 330 -1.06 -16.14 18.79
CA ILE A 330 -1.30 -16.94 20.01
C ILE A 330 -0.09 -17.84 20.32
N ALA A 331 0.43 -18.53 19.30
CA ALA A 331 1.58 -19.41 19.45
C ALA A 331 2.85 -18.63 19.82
N LEU A 332 3.09 -17.48 19.18
CA LEU A 332 4.30 -16.67 19.36
C LEU A 332 4.25 -15.71 20.55
N ARG A 333 3.12 -15.61 21.25
CA ARG A 333 2.90 -14.69 22.38
C ARG A 333 4.07 -14.65 23.39
N PRO A 334 4.63 -15.80 23.84
CA PRO A 334 5.69 -15.78 24.86
C PRO A 334 7.00 -15.13 24.39
N TRP A 335 7.25 -15.09 23.08
CA TRP A 335 8.55 -14.68 22.53
C TRP A 335 8.49 -13.36 21.78
N ILE A 336 7.37 -13.08 21.10
CA ILE A 336 7.31 -12.02 20.10
C ILE A 336 7.66 -10.64 20.69
N ALA A 337 7.15 -10.31 21.88
CA ALA A 337 7.41 -9.03 22.53
C ALA A 337 8.87 -8.94 23.04
N GLY A 338 9.41 -10.06 23.52
CA GLY A 338 10.79 -10.19 23.98
C GLY A 338 11.84 -10.02 22.87
N TRP A 339 11.44 -10.18 21.59
CA TRP A 339 12.31 -9.85 20.46
C TRP A 339 12.49 -8.35 20.25
N PHE A 340 11.56 -7.51 20.74
CA PHE A 340 11.63 -6.05 20.58
C PHE A 340 12.20 -5.35 21.80
N THR A 341 11.97 -5.87 23.02
CA THR A 341 12.37 -5.20 24.26
C THR A 341 12.54 -6.18 25.42
N GLN A 342 13.41 -5.81 26.36
CA GLN A 342 13.61 -6.50 27.63
C GLN A 342 12.99 -5.73 28.82
N SER A 343 12.34 -4.59 28.56
CA SER A 343 11.72 -3.79 29.62
C SER A 343 10.41 -4.41 30.10
N ALA A 344 10.36 -4.82 31.38
CA ALA A 344 9.17 -5.42 31.98
C ALA A 344 7.93 -4.51 31.88
N ALA A 345 8.09 -3.19 32.02
CA ALA A 345 7.00 -2.24 31.89
C ALA A 345 6.41 -2.21 30.47
N VAL A 346 7.26 -2.28 29.43
CA VAL A 346 6.80 -2.30 28.04
C VAL A 346 6.16 -3.65 27.70
N LEU A 347 6.73 -4.75 28.18
CA LEU A 347 6.16 -6.09 27.99
C LEU A 347 4.76 -6.20 28.60
N ALA A 348 4.54 -5.64 29.79
CA ALA A 348 3.22 -5.59 30.43
C ALA A 348 2.18 -4.81 29.58
N GLU A 349 2.58 -3.68 28.99
CA GLU A 349 1.72 -2.90 28.09
C GLU A 349 1.37 -3.67 26.81
N VAL A 350 2.35 -4.36 26.21
CA VAL A 350 2.13 -5.23 25.04
C VAL A 350 1.19 -6.38 25.39
N ASP A 351 1.38 -7.03 26.53
CA ASP A 351 0.53 -8.12 27.01
C ASP A 351 -0.92 -7.69 27.24
N ALA A 352 -1.14 -6.47 27.73
CA ALA A 352 -2.48 -5.92 27.94
C ALA A 352 -3.24 -5.69 26.61
N VAL A 353 -2.51 -5.37 25.53
CA VAL A 353 -3.08 -5.15 24.19
C VAL A 353 -3.20 -6.44 23.38
N TYR A 354 -2.36 -7.43 23.65
CA TYR A 354 -2.22 -8.63 22.83
C TYR A 354 -3.55 -9.35 22.50
N PRO A 355 -4.50 -9.51 23.44
CA PRO A 355 -5.80 -10.12 23.13
C PRO A 355 -6.62 -9.30 22.12
N ILE A 356 -6.56 -7.95 22.22
CA ILE A 356 -7.24 -7.04 21.28
C ILE A 356 -6.65 -7.25 19.88
N LEU A 357 -5.32 -7.30 19.78
CA LEU A 357 -4.63 -7.52 18.50
C LEU A 357 -5.03 -8.84 17.85
N ILE A 358 -5.05 -9.95 18.59
CA ILE A 358 -5.44 -11.28 18.09
C ILE A 358 -6.83 -11.24 17.46
N TRP A 359 -7.81 -10.61 18.10
CA TRP A 359 -9.16 -10.49 17.55
C TRP A 359 -9.25 -9.50 16.39
N LEU A 360 -8.41 -8.48 16.39
CA LEU A 360 -8.43 -7.43 15.39
C LEU A 360 -7.84 -7.89 14.06
N VAL A 361 -6.88 -8.80 14.04
CA VAL A 361 -6.18 -9.25 12.83
C VAL A 361 -7.12 -9.88 11.77
N PRO A 362 -8.04 -10.83 12.09
CA PRO A 362 -8.96 -11.39 11.12
C PRO A 362 -9.92 -10.35 10.55
N LEU A 363 -10.39 -9.43 11.39
CA LEU A 363 -11.26 -8.34 10.97
C LEU A 363 -10.52 -7.33 10.10
N GLY A 364 -9.29 -6.98 10.47
CA GLY A 364 -8.38 -6.18 9.66
C GLY A 364 -8.13 -6.82 8.31
N ALA A 365 -7.95 -8.14 8.27
CA ALA A 365 -7.76 -8.87 7.03
C ALA A 365 -8.95 -8.72 6.07
N LEU A 366 -10.17 -8.87 6.58
CA LEU A 366 -11.39 -8.63 5.81
C LEU A 366 -11.45 -7.19 5.27
N VAL A 367 -11.14 -6.19 6.11
CA VAL A 367 -11.15 -4.77 5.71
C VAL A 367 -10.11 -4.47 4.63
N PHE A 368 -8.91 -5.05 4.70
CA PHE A 368 -7.86 -4.89 3.68
C PHE A 368 -8.24 -5.57 2.37
N VAL A 369 -8.82 -6.79 2.43
CA VAL A 369 -9.32 -7.45 1.22
C VAL A 369 -10.47 -6.67 0.60
N TRP A 370 -11.37 -6.11 1.42
CA TRP A 370 -12.44 -5.22 0.95
C TRP A 370 -11.93 -3.94 0.31
N ASP A 371 -10.84 -3.36 0.80
CA ASP A 371 -10.16 -2.24 0.12
C ASP A 371 -9.79 -2.65 -1.30
N GLY A 372 -9.09 -3.78 -1.46
CA GLY A 372 -8.74 -4.31 -2.78
C GLY A 372 -9.96 -4.53 -3.69
N ILE A 373 -11.01 -5.18 -3.16
CA ILE A 373 -12.27 -5.39 -3.89
C ILE A 373 -12.88 -4.06 -4.33
N ALA A 374 -13.02 -3.10 -3.42
CA ALA A 374 -13.66 -1.82 -3.71
C ALA A 374 -12.85 -0.99 -4.72
N ILE A 375 -11.52 -1.08 -4.69
CA ILE A 375 -10.63 -0.51 -5.72
C ILE A 375 -10.87 -1.18 -7.06
N GLY A 376 -10.98 -2.52 -7.10
CA GLY A 376 -11.35 -3.27 -8.30
C GLY A 376 -12.77 -2.98 -8.82
N PHE A 377 -13.67 -2.45 -7.98
CA PHE A 377 -14.95 -1.91 -8.39
C PHE A 377 -14.89 -0.42 -8.77
N THR A 378 -13.74 0.24 -8.70
CA THR A 378 -13.54 1.70 -8.84
C THR A 378 -14.37 2.55 -7.85
N SER A 379 -14.72 1.99 -6.69
CA SER A 379 -15.53 2.64 -5.65
C SER A 379 -14.71 3.54 -4.72
N LEU A 380 -13.79 4.33 -5.30
CA LEU A 380 -12.77 5.07 -4.54
C LEU A 380 -13.34 6.17 -3.63
N ARG A 381 -14.40 6.85 -4.08
CA ARG A 381 -15.08 7.88 -3.27
C ARG A 381 -15.74 7.27 -2.03
N PHE A 382 -16.27 6.05 -2.15
CA PHE A 382 -16.80 5.32 -1.01
C PHE A 382 -15.69 4.93 -0.03
N ILE A 383 -14.56 4.40 -0.52
CA ILE A 383 -13.39 4.08 0.32
C ILE A 383 -12.92 5.31 1.10
N ALA A 384 -12.78 6.45 0.42
CA ALA A 384 -12.39 7.72 1.03
C ALA A 384 -13.38 8.18 2.11
N GLY A 385 -14.69 8.18 1.80
CA GLY A 385 -15.74 8.58 2.73
C GLY A 385 -15.83 7.66 3.94
N ALA A 386 -15.81 6.34 3.74
CA ALA A 386 -15.85 5.35 4.81
C ALA A 386 -14.63 5.48 5.74
N MET A 387 -13.43 5.72 5.18
CA MET A 387 -12.24 5.95 5.98
C MET A 387 -12.31 7.26 6.77
N ALA A 388 -12.81 8.36 6.17
CA ALA A 388 -12.95 9.64 6.87
C ALA A 388 -13.95 9.55 8.03
N VAL A 389 -15.09 8.88 7.84
CA VAL A 389 -16.06 8.62 8.92
C VAL A 389 -15.44 7.77 10.02
N ALA A 390 -14.76 6.68 9.65
CA ALA A 390 -14.09 5.82 10.61
C ALA A 390 -13.00 6.58 11.40
N MET A 391 -12.26 7.47 10.73
CA MET A 391 -11.27 8.35 11.36
C MET A 391 -11.90 9.26 12.40
N VAL A 392 -12.99 9.98 12.07
CA VAL A 392 -13.66 10.89 13.02
C VAL A 392 -14.13 10.15 14.27
N ILE A 393 -14.76 8.99 14.10
CA ILE A 393 -15.27 8.18 15.22
C ILE A 393 -14.11 7.63 16.05
N ALA A 394 -13.07 7.06 15.41
CA ALA A 394 -11.90 6.52 16.09
C ALA A 394 -11.15 7.61 16.88
N VAL A 395 -10.94 8.79 16.28
CA VAL A 395 -10.33 9.93 16.99
C VAL A 395 -11.17 10.36 18.17
N GLY A 396 -12.50 10.40 18.03
CA GLY A 396 -13.41 10.68 19.16
C GLY A 396 -13.21 9.71 20.33
N VAL A 397 -13.08 8.41 20.04
CA VAL A 397 -12.79 7.38 21.07
C VAL A 397 -11.39 7.56 21.66
N LEU A 398 -10.38 7.85 20.84
CA LEU A 398 -9.01 8.07 21.30
C LEU A 398 -8.90 9.27 22.25
N MET A 399 -9.69 10.34 22.03
CA MET A 399 -9.74 11.49 22.93
C MET A 399 -10.34 11.18 24.31
N LEU A 400 -11.07 10.07 24.45
CA LEU A 400 -11.65 9.65 25.73
C LEU A 400 -10.70 8.77 26.57
N VAL A 401 -9.61 8.27 25.99
CA VAL A 401 -8.68 7.34 26.65
C VAL A 401 -8.04 7.95 27.89
N GLU A 402 -7.52 9.17 27.75
CA GLU A 402 -6.82 9.88 28.83
C GLU A 402 -7.79 10.30 29.97
N PRO A 403 -8.92 11.00 29.70
CA PRO A 403 -9.89 11.34 30.75
C PRO A 403 -10.49 10.13 31.48
N ARG A 404 -10.54 8.96 30.85
CA ARG A 404 -11.09 7.72 31.44
C ARG A 404 -10.03 6.80 32.03
N GLY A 405 -8.75 7.12 31.87
CA GLY A 405 -7.65 6.29 32.37
C GLY A 405 -7.61 4.89 31.74
N TRP A 406 -8.03 4.71 30.48
CA TRP A 406 -8.09 3.39 29.83
C TRP A 406 -6.73 2.80 29.44
N GLY A 407 -5.65 3.57 29.61
CA GLY A 407 -4.29 3.14 29.30
C GLY A 407 -4.10 2.80 27.82
N LEU A 408 -3.05 2.02 27.52
CA LEU A 408 -2.77 1.56 26.16
C LEU A 408 -3.89 0.68 25.55
N PRO A 409 -4.58 -0.20 26.30
CA PRO A 409 -5.74 -0.92 25.76
C PRO A 409 -6.83 0.00 25.21
N GLY A 410 -7.07 1.15 25.85
CA GLY A 410 -7.99 2.17 25.34
C GLY A 410 -7.59 2.73 23.98
N VAL A 411 -6.28 2.95 23.77
CA VAL A 411 -5.74 3.39 22.47
C VAL A 411 -6.04 2.36 21.38
N TRP A 412 -5.80 1.07 21.67
CA TRP A 412 -6.05 -0.01 20.72
C TRP A 412 -7.52 -0.31 20.49
N TRP A 413 -8.40 -0.05 21.46
CA TRP A 413 -9.85 -0.02 21.22
C TRP A 413 -10.25 1.12 20.27
N GLY A 414 -9.60 2.29 20.33
CA GLY A 414 -9.77 3.35 19.34
C GLY A 414 -9.39 2.90 17.92
N ILE A 415 -8.29 2.16 17.78
CA ILE A 415 -7.89 1.54 16.49
C ILE A 415 -8.87 0.44 16.09
N ALA A 416 -9.36 -0.36 17.04
CA ALA A 416 -10.37 -1.38 16.76
C ALA A 416 -11.67 -0.76 16.24
N VAL A 417 -12.08 0.39 16.77
CA VAL A 417 -13.23 1.17 16.29
C VAL A 417 -13.03 1.62 14.84
N LEU A 418 -11.82 2.08 14.47
CA LEU A 418 -11.50 2.38 13.07
C LEU A 418 -11.81 1.16 12.18
N VAL A 419 -11.27 -0.02 12.54
CA VAL A 419 -11.45 -1.24 11.75
C VAL A 419 -12.92 -1.70 11.72
N LEU A 420 -13.62 -1.63 12.86
CA LEU A 420 -15.03 -2.01 12.98
C LEU A 420 -15.95 -1.13 12.14
N VAL A 421 -15.80 0.20 12.22
CA VAL A 421 -16.60 1.13 11.40
C VAL A 421 -16.35 0.88 9.92
N ARG A 422 -15.11 0.60 9.53
CA ARG A 422 -14.79 0.24 8.15
C ARG A 422 -15.42 -1.08 7.73
N ALA A 423 -15.33 -2.11 8.57
CA ALA A 423 -15.97 -3.41 8.31
C ALA A 423 -17.48 -3.25 8.11
N VAL A 424 -18.16 -2.50 9.00
CA VAL A 424 -19.60 -2.20 8.87
C VAL A 424 -19.88 -1.43 7.58
N SER A 425 -19.08 -0.40 7.28
CA SER A 425 -19.22 0.37 6.04
C SER A 425 -19.13 -0.51 4.80
N PHE A 426 -18.16 -1.44 4.77
CA PHE A 426 -18.01 -2.39 3.67
C PHE A 426 -19.15 -3.40 3.60
N VAL A 427 -19.65 -3.92 4.72
CA VAL A 427 -20.83 -4.79 4.73
C VAL A 427 -22.05 -4.06 4.15
N VAL A 428 -22.30 -2.81 4.56
CA VAL A 428 -23.39 -1.99 4.01
C VAL A 428 -23.20 -1.76 2.52
N TRP A 429 -22.00 -1.40 2.08
CA TRP A 429 -21.68 -1.25 0.66
C TRP A 429 -21.82 -2.57 -0.13
N HIS A 430 -21.51 -3.70 0.48
CA HIS A 430 -21.64 -5.01 -0.13
C HIS A 430 -23.10 -5.42 -0.34
N VAL A 431 -23.99 -5.06 0.61
CA VAL A 431 -25.42 -5.37 0.56
C VAL A 431 -26.20 -4.38 -0.31
N VAL A 432 -25.89 -3.09 -0.22
CA VAL A 432 -26.67 -2.00 -0.85
C VAL A 432 -26.05 -1.51 -2.16
N GLY A 433 -24.73 -1.68 -2.33
CA GLY A 433 -23.96 -1.07 -3.41
C GLY A 433 -23.99 -1.85 -4.73
N PRO A 434 -22.92 -1.77 -5.56
CA PRO A 434 -22.91 -2.28 -6.93
C PRO A 434 -23.09 -3.81 -7.05
N LEU A 435 -23.07 -4.50 -5.91
CA LEU A 435 -23.35 -5.92 -5.78
C LEU A 435 -24.83 -6.20 -5.46
N ARG A 436 -25.73 -5.22 -5.41
CA ARG A 436 -27.17 -5.49 -5.37
C ARG A 436 -27.64 -5.91 -6.77
N ALA A 437 -28.42 -6.98 -6.84
CA ALA A 437 -28.79 -7.65 -8.09
C ALA A 437 -29.44 -6.69 -9.11
N GLN A 438 -28.76 -6.43 -10.23
CA GLN A 438 -29.41 -6.17 -11.52
C GLN A 438 -29.86 -7.52 -12.14
N GLY A 439 -30.57 -8.31 -11.35
CA GLY A 439 -31.30 -9.47 -11.86
C GLY A 439 -32.64 -8.98 -12.38
N GLN A 440 -32.67 -8.50 -13.64
CA GLN A 440 -33.79 -8.53 -14.60
C GLN A 440 -33.62 -7.44 -15.68
N GLY A 441 -33.57 -7.85 -16.95
CA GLY A 441 -34.04 -7.03 -18.07
C GLY A 441 -33.00 -6.31 -18.92
N ARG A 442 -32.25 -7.04 -19.75
CA ARG A 442 -32.05 -6.70 -21.19
C ARG A 442 -31.56 -7.93 -21.93
N VAL A 443 -32.46 -8.93 -22.03
CA VAL A 443 -32.43 -9.84 -23.17
C VAL A 443 -32.67 -8.95 -24.39
N SER A 444 -31.72 -8.98 -25.32
CA SER A 444 -31.82 -8.40 -26.65
C SER A 444 -33.20 -8.71 -27.23
N ARG A 445 -34.05 -7.69 -27.38
CA ARG A 445 -35.11 -7.77 -28.39
C ARG A 445 -34.38 -7.77 -29.71
N GLY A 446 -34.25 -8.96 -30.28
CA GLY A 446 -33.68 -9.16 -31.61
C GLY A 446 -34.32 -8.18 -32.57
N GLU A 447 -33.46 -7.56 -33.37
CA GLU A 447 -33.84 -6.90 -34.60
C GLU A 447 -34.79 -7.85 -35.36
N LYS A 448 -36.05 -7.44 -35.47
CA LYS A 448 -36.89 -7.94 -36.54
C LYS A 448 -36.29 -7.37 -37.83
N THR A 449 -35.60 -8.23 -38.57
CA THR A 449 -35.34 -8.04 -39.99
C THR A 449 -36.62 -7.59 -40.69
N PRO A 450 -36.61 -6.49 -41.45
CA PRO A 450 -37.73 -6.14 -42.32
C PRO A 450 -37.79 -7.20 -43.42
N GLY A 451 -38.92 -7.89 -43.53
CA GLY A 451 -39.20 -8.75 -44.67
C GLY A 451 -39.20 -7.92 -45.94
N THR A 452 -38.27 -8.24 -46.83
CA THR A 452 -38.30 -7.84 -48.23
C THR A 452 -39.46 -8.56 -48.94
N SER A 453 -40.02 -7.82 -49.88
CA SER A 453 -41.19 -8.05 -50.72
C SER A 453 -41.04 -9.13 -51.80
N GLN A 454 -42.21 -9.53 -52.34
CA GLN A 454 -42.50 -10.15 -53.67
C GLN A 454 -42.24 -11.65 -53.84
N GLN A 455 -43.32 -12.45 -53.89
CA GLN A 455 -44.05 -12.82 -55.12
C GLN A 455 -45.46 -13.32 -54.77
#